data_AF-A0A2S8UAX6-F1
#
_entry.id   AF-A0A2S8UAX6-F1
#
_cell.length_a   1.000
_cell.length_b   1.000
_cell.length_c   1.000
_cell.angle_alpha   90.00
_cell.angle_beta   90.00
_cell.angle_gamma   90.00
#
_symmetry.space_group_name_H-M   'P 1'
#
loop_
_entity.id
_entity.type
_entity.pdbx_description
1 polymer ?
#
loop_
_entity_poly.entity_id
_entity_poly.type
_entity_poly.pdbx_seq_one_letter_code
_entity_poly.pdbx_strand_id
1 'polypeptide(L)'
;KELEKHLQYDQILGYAAEYLHEKSLYAASTADTSKTQSLTAKSNPKEFSMKPVAQKTIGQIKEEVQTEEAAAKIEQVNRAPKMAAARSGYSGSAAASYAVKWAKGRNPNFGDYSGGIFGGGGDCTNFVSQAVNAGGKGMNKLNNISFSTADLLPGNTYWYSVVVPNATGNRSVFKASHTWTVVENFYNYWSSRVPTYETYSPKALEGNANVGDVIQYRNDETGRKWHSLMVTHKSPGSFQISQHSGDRKNDEIGYILDSDPKVKKSKLLILQFTRS
;
A
#
# COMPACT_ATOMS: atom_id res chain seq x y z
N LYS A 1 -18.00 8.83 17.00
CA LYS A 1 -18.88 9.88 17.56
C LYS A 1 -18.26 10.64 18.73
N GLU A 2 -17.89 10.01 19.86
CA GLU A 2 -17.23 10.76 20.96
C GLU A 2 -15.75 11.09 20.68
N LEU A 3 -15.02 10.21 19.98
CA LEU A 3 -13.62 10.45 19.62
C LEU A 3 -13.43 11.68 18.71
N GLU A 4 -14.37 11.95 17.81
CA GLU A 4 -14.33 13.10 16.89
C GLU A 4 -14.44 14.45 17.59
N LYS A 5 -14.98 14.48 18.81
CA LYS A 5 -15.10 15.69 19.63
C LYS A 5 -13.88 15.92 20.51
N HIS A 6 -12.93 14.97 20.52
CA HIS A 6 -11.76 15.06 21.37
C HIS A 6 -10.83 16.18 20.90
N LEU A 7 -10.32 16.99 21.83
CA LEU A 7 -9.43 18.13 21.51
C LEU A 7 -8.16 17.71 20.75
N GLN A 8 -7.72 16.46 20.93
CA GLN A 8 -6.53 15.89 20.30
C GLN A 8 -6.88 14.92 19.15
N TYR A 9 -8.08 14.99 18.60
CA TYR A 9 -8.55 14.04 17.58
C TYR A 9 -7.59 13.92 16.39
N ASP A 10 -7.10 15.04 15.85
CA ASP A 10 -6.19 15.04 14.71
C ASP A 10 -4.82 14.41 15.06
N GLN A 11 -4.32 14.61 16.29
CA GLN A 11 -3.11 13.94 16.79
C GLN A 11 -3.32 12.43 16.94
N ILE A 12 -4.48 12.00 17.45
CA ILE A 12 -4.83 10.58 17.56
C ILE A 12 -4.84 9.93 16.17
N LEU A 13 -5.39 10.60 15.15
CA LEU A 13 -5.34 10.10 13.78
C LEU A 13 -3.90 10.05 13.22
N GLY A 14 -3.04 10.99 13.60
CA GLY A 14 -1.62 10.97 13.26
C GLY A 14 -0.90 9.73 13.80
N TYR A 15 -1.06 9.44 15.10
CA TYR A 15 -0.53 8.23 15.71
C TYR A 15 -1.17 6.94 15.18
N ALA A 16 -2.46 6.97 14.82
CA ALA A 16 -3.12 5.83 14.20
C ALA A 16 -2.56 5.52 12.81
N ALA A 17 -2.25 6.54 12.01
CA ALA A 17 -1.59 6.36 10.72
C ALA A 17 -0.19 5.76 10.88
N GLU A 18 0.57 6.21 11.88
CA GLU A 18 1.89 5.65 12.20
C GLU A 18 1.81 4.20 12.68
N TYR A 19 0.84 3.89 13.54
CA TYR A 19 0.57 2.51 13.96
C TYR A 19 0.32 1.58 12.77
N LEU A 20 -0.49 2.01 11.80
CA LEU A 20 -0.80 1.21 10.61
C LEU A 20 0.45 1.01 9.73
N HIS A 21 1.30 2.04 9.63
CA HIS A 21 2.57 1.95 8.93
C HIS A 21 3.50 0.92 9.59
N GLU A 22 3.78 1.06 10.89
CA GLU A 22 4.64 0.13 11.65
C GLU A 22 4.10 -1.30 11.62
N LYS A 23 2.77 -1.45 11.74
CA LYS A 23 2.13 -2.77 11.65
C LYS A 23 2.29 -3.39 10.26
N SER A 24 2.28 -2.58 9.19
CA SER A 24 2.53 -3.09 7.83
C SER A 24 3.98 -3.54 7.63
N LEU A 25 4.96 -2.82 8.19
CA LEU A 25 6.37 -3.23 8.19
C LEU A 25 6.60 -4.49 9.05
N TYR A 26 5.92 -4.59 10.18
CA TYR A 26 5.98 -5.76 11.03
C TYR A 26 5.34 -7.01 10.39
N ALA A 27 4.15 -6.85 9.79
CA ALA A 27 3.52 -7.92 9.02
C ALA A 27 4.45 -8.35 7.86
N ALA A 28 5.18 -7.39 7.30
CA ALA A 28 6.17 -7.70 6.28
C ALA A 28 7.37 -8.51 6.81
N SER A 29 7.90 -8.15 7.99
CA SER A 29 9.04 -8.85 8.60
C SER A 29 8.70 -10.20 9.26
N THR A 30 7.46 -10.43 9.69
CA THR A 30 7.05 -11.70 10.33
C THR A 30 6.62 -12.80 9.37
N ALA A 31 6.21 -12.46 8.16
CA ALA A 31 6.12 -13.43 7.06
C ALA A 31 7.47 -14.15 6.85
N ASP A 32 8.58 -13.44 7.06
CA ASP A 32 9.97 -13.92 6.95
C ASP A 32 10.38 -14.91 8.07
N THR A 33 9.85 -14.76 9.30
CA THR A 33 10.33 -15.50 10.49
C THR A 33 9.60 -16.81 10.77
N SER A 34 8.45 -17.07 10.11
CA SER A 34 7.60 -18.24 10.38
C SER A 34 8.20 -19.59 9.96
N LYS A 35 9.43 -19.64 9.42
CA LYS A 35 10.02 -20.88 8.85
C LYS A 35 11.45 -21.21 9.29
N THR A 36 12.11 -20.41 10.13
CA THR A 36 13.41 -20.80 10.71
C THR A 36 13.26 -21.67 11.96
N GLN A 37 12.05 -21.92 12.46
CA GLN A 37 11.80 -22.88 13.54
C GLN A 37 11.55 -24.30 12.99
N SER A 38 12.58 -24.86 12.38
CA SER A 38 12.78 -26.30 12.40
C SER A 38 14.26 -26.55 12.71
N LEU A 39 14.47 -27.09 13.92
CA LEU A 39 15.72 -27.50 14.55
C LEU A 39 16.46 -26.39 15.34
N THR A 40 16.22 -26.41 16.65
CA THR A 40 17.04 -25.86 17.74
C THR A 40 17.24 -24.33 17.82
N ALA A 41 16.19 -23.58 18.16
CA ALA A 41 16.25 -22.42 19.07
C ALA A 41 14.84 -21.90 19.38
N LYS A 42 14.44 -21.89 20.66
CA LYS A 42 13.25 -21.16 21.13
C LYS A 42 13.55 -19.66 21.12
N SER A 43 13.58 -19.02 19.96
CA SER A 43 13.47 -17.56 19.90
C SER A 43 11.98 -17.21 19.86
N ASN A 44 11.47 -16.56 20.91
CA ASN A 44 10.12 -15.99 20.89
C ASN A 44 9.94 -15.17 19.60
N PRO A 45 8.82 -15.32 18.87
CA PRO A 45 8.54 -14.43 17.75
C PRO A 45 8.61 -12.99 18.29
N LYS A 46 9.40 -12.12 17.65
CA LYS A 46 9.47 -10.69 18.02
C LYS A 46 8.04 -10.19 18.06
N GLU A 47 7.53 -9.82 19.23
CA GLU A 47 6.18 -9.30 19.36
C GLU A 47 6.12 -7.91 18.72
N PHE A 48 5.03 -7.60 18.02
CA PHE A 48 4.80 -6.25 17.52
C PHE A 48 4.77 -5.27 18.69
N SER A 49 5.60 -4.23 18.65
CA SER A 49 5.75 -3.30 19.76
C SER A 49 5.68 -1.86 19.26
N MET A 50 4.70 -1.11 19.81
CA MET A 50 4.56 0.32 19.60
C MET A 50 5.45 1.17 20.53
N LYS A 51 6.31 0.54 21.34
CA LYS A 51 7.22 1.27 22.25
C LYS A 51 8.05 2.35 21.54
N PRO A 52 8.59 2.13 20.31
CA PRO A 52 9.32 3.17 19.60
C PRO A 52 8.43 4.38 19.25
N VAL A 53 7.20 4.14 18.80
CA VAL A 53 6.26 5.21 18.43
C VAL A 53 5.73 5.95 19.66
N ALA A 54 5.58 5.27 20.79
CA ALA A 54 5.07 5.85 22.04
C ALA A 54 5.94 7.01 22.57
N GLN A 55 7.21 7.10 22.14
CA GLN A 55 8.13 8.17 22.52
C GLN A 55 8.23 9.27 21.46
N LYS A 56 7.58 9.11 20.29
CA LYS A 56 7.62 10.10 19.21
C LYS A 56 6.52 11.13 19.38
N THR A 57 6.84 12.38 19.12
CA THR A 57 5.85 13.45 18.90
C THR A 57 5.35 13.42 17.46
N ILE A 58 4.21 14.04 17.18
CA ILE A 58 3.70 14.23 15.82
C ILE A 58 4.73 14.95 14.92
N GLY A 59 5.44 15.94 15.47
CA GLY A 59 6.50 16.65 14.76
C GLY A 59 7.65 15.73 14.34
N GLN A 60 8.11 14.86 15.24
CA GLN A 60 9.15 13.87 14.92
C GLN A 60 8.69 12.87 13.86
N ILE A 61 7.45 12.37 13.94
CA ILE A 61 6.90 11.49 12.91
C ILE A 61 6.88 12.19 11.55
N LYS A 62 6.50 13.47 11.52
CA LYS A 62 6.48 14.28 10.30
C LYS A 62 7.88 14.44 9.69
N GLU A 63 8.87 14.73 10.51
CA GLU A 63 10.27 14.85 10.07
C GLU A 63 10.82 13.53 9.52
N GLU A 64 10.49 12.41 10.16
CA GLU A 64 10.85 11.07 9.69
C GLU A 64 10.22 10.76 8.33
N VAL A 65 8.90 10.99 8.18
CA VAL A 65 8.18 10.80 6.90
C VAL A 65 8.85 11.61 5.79
N GLN A 66 9.14 12.89 6.04
CA GLN A 66 9.79 13.76 5.05
C GLN A 66 11.19 13.28 4.68
N THR A 67 11.96 12.81 5.67
CA THR A 67 13.31 12.28 5.46
C THR A 67 13.29 10.99 4.65
N GLU A 68 12.38 10.07 4.96
CA GLU A 68 12.17 8.82 4.23
C GLU A 68 11.78 9.07 2.77
N GLU A 69 10.84 10.00 2.53
CA GLU A 69 10.44 10.37 1.17
C GLU A 69 11.59 11.02 0.37
N ALA A 70 12.35 11.91 1.01
CA ALA A 70 13.51 12.54 0.36
C ALA A 70 14.58 11.51 0.00
N ALA A 71 14.89 10.60 0.92
CA ALA A 71 15.83 9.50 0.69
C ALA A 71 15.34 8.57 -0.44
N ALA A 72 14.05 8.24 -0.46
CA ALA A 72 13.46 7.42 -1.51
C ALA A 72 13.55 8.13 -2.87
N LYS A 73 13.27 9.44 -2.96
CA LYS A 73 13.43 10.20 -4.21
C LYS A 73 14.87 10.19 -4.71
N ILE A 74 15.85 10.37 -3.83
CA ILE A 74 17.27 10.28 -4.18
C ILE A 74 17.62 8.88 -4.70
N GLU A 75 17.13 7.82 -4.03
CA GLU A 75 17.31 6.43 -4.47
C GLU A 75 16.74 6.21 -5.88
N GLN A 76 15.55 6.76 -6.18
CA GLN A 76 14.92 6.63 -7.49
C GLN A 76 15.69 7.41 -8.58
N VAL A 77 16.13 8.64 -8.31
CA VAL A 77 16.91 9.46 -9.27
C VAL A 77 18.21 8.74 -9.66
N ASN A 78 18.91 8.19 -8.68
CA ASN A 78 20.16 7.46 -8.93
C ASN A 78 19.97 6.17 -9.75
N ARG A 79 18.75 5.62 -9.79
CA ARG A 79 18.42 4.37 -10.50
C ARG A 79 17.63 4.58 -11.80
N ALA A 80 17.06 5.76 -12.03
CA ALA A 80 16.32 6.11 -13.24
C ALA A 80 17.07 5.76 -14.56
N PRO A 81 18.43 5.89 -14.67
CA PRO A 81 19.15 5.48 -15.87
C PRO A 81 19.10 3.97 -16.17
N LYS A 82 18.80 3.12 -15.17
CA LYS A 82 18.75 1.65 -15.29
C LYS A 82 17.33 1.08 -15.38
N MET A 83 16.31 1.93 -15.21
CA MET A 83 14.90 1.53 -15.07
C MET A 83 14.02 2.05 -16.21
N ALA A 84 14.58 2.28 -17.40
CA ALA A 84 13.79 2.48 -18.62
C ALA A 84 13.04 1.17 -18.96
N ALA A 85 11.99 0.86 -18.19
CA ALA A 85 11.06 -0.22 -18.47
C ALA A 85 10.13 0.23 -19.58
N ALA A 86 9.91 -0.68 -20.53
CA ALA A 86 9.12 -0.50 -21.73
C ALA A 86 7.80 0.26 -21.47
N ARG A 87 7.45 1.15 -22.41
CA ARG A 87 6.13 1.79 -22.53
C ARG A 87 5.05 0.73 -22.76
N SER A 88 4.74 -0.10 -21.78
CA SER A 88 3.48 -0.86 -21.79
C SER A 88 2.37 0.13 -21.45
N GLY A 89 1.39 0.25 -22.36
CA GLY A 89 0.21 1.05 -22.11
C GLY A 89 -0.50 0.58 -20.83
N TYR A 90 -1.09 1.52 -20.09
CA TYR A 90 -1.89 1.21 -18.91
C TYR A 90 -3.39 1.22 -19.28
N SER A 91 -4.08 0.11 -19.02
CA SER A 91 -5.52 0.00 -19.14
C SER A 91 -6.17 0.21 -17.77
N GLY A 92 -6.69 1.41 -17.55
CA GLY A 92 -7.43 1.73 -16.32
C GLY A 92 -8.69 0.87 -16.16
N SER A 93 -9.35 0.51 -17.25
CA SER A 93 -10.51 -0.39 -17.23
C SER A 93 -10.14 -1.83 -16.83
N ALA A 94 -8.98 -2.35 -17.26
CA ALA A 94 -8.51 -3.67 -16.84
C ALA A 94 -8.15 -3.68 -15.34
N ALA A 95 -7.48 -2.62 -14.86
CA ALA A 95 -7.18 -2.45 -13.44
C ALA A 95 -8.46 -2.38 -12.57
N ALA A 96 -9.43 -1.57 -13.00
CA ALA A 96 -10.73 -1.48 -12.32
C ALA A 96 -11.49 -2.81 -12.36
N SER A 97 -11.53 -3.50 -13.50
CA SER A 97 -12.18 -4.81 -13.63
C SER A 97 -11.56 -5.85 -12.69
N TYR A 98 -10.23 -5.85 -12.57
CA TYR A 98 -9.53 -6.67 -11.60
C TYR A 98 -9.95 -6.33 -10.17
N ALA A 99 -9.94 -5.04 -9.81
CA ALA A 99 -10.29 -4.58 -8.49
C ALA A 99 -11.74 -4.96 -8.12
N VAL A 100 -12.70 -4.76 -9.03
CA VAL A 100 -14.11 -5.15 -8.83
C VAL A 100 -14.27 -6.66 -8.66
N LYS A 101 -13.51 -7.47 -9.42
CA LYS A 101 -13.54 -8.94 -9.33
C LYS A 101 -13.08 -9.42 -7.96
N TRP A 102 -12.00 -8.85 -7.44
CA TRP A 102 -11.36 -9.29 -6.19
C TRP A 102 -11.76 -8.46 -4.97
N ALA A 103 -12.60 -7.43 -5.09
CA ALA A 103 -12.99 -6.57 -3.97
C ALA A 103 -13.54 -7.32 -2.73
N LYS A 104 -14.12 -8.51 -2.92
CA LYS A 104 -14.73 -9.37 -1.87
C LYS A 104 -13.96 -10.67 -1.63
N GLY A 105 -12.78 -10.87 -2.20
CA GLY A 105 -12.05 -12.14 -2.16
C GLY A 105 -10.56 -11.99 -2.51
N ARG A 106 -9.73 -12.99 -2.22
CA ARG A 106 -8.27 -12.87 -2.39
C ARG A 106 -7.86 -13.69 -3.60
N ASN A 107 -7.06 -13.08 -4.49
CA ASN A 107 -6.56 -13.79 -5.66
C ASN A 107 -5.52 -14.83 -5.23
N PRO A 108 -5.77 -16.14 -5.43
CA PRO A 108 -4.85 -17.20 -4.99
C PRO A 108 -3.50 -17.19 -5.71
N ASN A 109 -3.36 -16.43 -6.81
CA ASN A 109 -2.09 -16.25 -7.50
C ASN A 109 -1.13 -15.30 -6.77
N PHE A 110 -1.58 -14.64 -5.70
CA PHE A 110 -0.81 -13.69 -4.92
C PHE A 110 -0.88 -14.03 -3.43
N GLY A 111 0.10 -13.54 -2.66
CA GLY A 111 0.09 -13.69 -1.20
C GLY A 111 -1.13 -13.01 -0.61
N ASP A 112 -1.78 -13.67 0.35
CA ASP A 112 -2.85 -13.08 1.16
C ASP A 112 -2.22 -12.42 2.40
N TYR A 113 -2.40 -11.11 2.50
CA TYR A 113 -1.92 -10.31 3.63
C TYR A 113 -3.09 -9.78 4.49
N SER A 114 -4.29 -10.31 4.27
CA SER A 114 -5.49 -9.98 5.07
C SER A 114 -5.37 -10.55 6.49
N GLY A 115 -4.73 -11.73 6.61
CA GLY A 115 -4.61 -12.54 7.82
C GLY A 115 -3.32 -12.38 8.62
N GLY A 116 -2.65 -11.21 8.65
CA GLY A 116 -1.60 -10.98 9.65
C GLY A 116 -2.11 -11.40 11.04
N ILE A 117 -1.25 -11.88 11.95
CA ILE A 117 -1.63 -12.55 13.22
C ILE A 117 -2.65 -11.73 14.08
N PHE A 118 -2.87 -10.45 13.77
CA PHE A 118 -3.93 -9.60 14.33
C PHE A 118 -4.67 -8.70 13.31
N GLY A 119 -4.92 -9.18 12.09
CA GLY A 119 -5.86 -8.60 11.11
C GLY A 119 -5.70 -7.11 10.76
N GLY A 120 -4.52 -6.63 10.34
CA GLY A 120 -4.45 -5.20 9.97
C GLY A 120 -3.15 -4.64 9.39
N GLY A 121 -2.62 -5.21 8.31
CA GLY A 121 -1.57 -4.51 7.55
C GLY A 121 -1.16 -5.25 6.28
N GLY A 122 -1.06 -4.52 5.16
CA GLY A 122 -0.43 -5.00 3.91
C GLY A 122 -1.38 -5.31 2.75
N ASP A 123 -2.61 -5.78 3.03
CA ASP A 123 -3.49 -6.27 1.95
C ASP A 123 -4.06 -5.16 1.05
N CYS A 124 -4.24 -3.95 1.58
CA CYS A 124 -4.76 -2.82 0.79
C CYS A 124 -3.85 -2.47 -0.39
N THR A 125 -2.55 -2.37 -0.14
CA THR A 125 -1.57 -2.09 -1.19
C THR A 125 -1.27 -3.33 -2.03
N ASN A 126 -1.27 -4.54 -1.45
CA ASN A 126 -1.18 -5.78 -2.21
C ASN A 126 -2.29 -5.87 -3.27
N PHE A 127 -3.53 -5.62 -2.87
CA PHE A 127 -4.70 -5.59 -3.76
C PHE A 127 -4.55 -4.56 -4.87
N VAL A 128 -4.21 -3.32 -4.53
CA VAL A 128 -4.01 -2.26 -5.51
C VAL A 128 -2.85 -2.58 -6.46
N SER A 129 -1.74 -3.13 -5.96
CA SER A 129 -0.61 -3.52 -6.80
C SER A 129 -0.98 -4.60 -7.81
N GLN A 130 -1.79 -5.59 -7.39
CA GLN A 130 -2.33 -6.60 -8.30
C GLN A 130 -3.23 -5.97 -9.38
N ALA A 131 -4.10 -5.03 -9.00
CA ALA A 131 -4.95 -4.32 -9.96
C ALA A 131 -4.13 -3.48 -10.95
N VAL A 132 -3.12 -2.76 -10.47
CA VAL A 132 -2.17 -2.01 -11.32
C VAL A 132 -1.40 -2.93 -12.27
N ASN A 133 -0.99 -4.11 -11.80
CA ASN A 133 -0.34 -5.11 -12.63
C ASN A 133 -1.28 -5.68 -13.71
N ALA A 134 -2.53 -5.99 -13.35
CA ALA A 134 -3.56 -6.39 -14.30
C ALA A 134 -3.91 -5.26 -15.29
N GLY A 135 -3.72 -4.00 -14.91
CA GLY A 135 -3.80 -2.83 -15.78
C GLY A 135 -2.63 -2.70 -16.76
N GLY A 136 -1.62 -3.56 -16.70
CA GLY A 136 -0.53 -3.61 -17.69
C GLY A 136 0.80 -3.02 -17.22
N LYS A 137 0.92 -2.56 -15.96
CA LYS A 137 2.24 -2.20 -15.40
C LYS A 137 3.03 -3.48 -15.05
N GLY A 138 4.15 -3.69 -15.72
CA GLY A 138 5.05 -4.82 -15.48
C GLY A 138 5.75 -4.76 -14.12
N MET A 139 5.97 -5.93 -13.51
CA MET A 139 6.75 -6.03 -12.27
C MET A 139 8.23 -5.73 -12.52
N ASN A 140 8.84 -4.93 -11.64
CA ASN A 140 10.28 -4.77 -11.56
C ASN A 140 10.84 -5.75 -10.52
N LYS A 141 11.47 -6.84 -10.97
CA LYS A 141 11.92 -7.96 -10.14
C LYS A 141 13.43 -7.91 -9.91
N LEU A 142 13.86 -8.45 -8.77
CA LEU A 142 15.25 -8.84 -8.59
C LEU A 142 15.59 -9.98 -9.58
N ASN A 143 16.78 -9.97 -10.18
CA ASN A 143 17.14 -10.94 -11.23
C ASN A 143 17.10 -12.41 -10.76
N ASN A 144 17.52 -12.68 -9.53
CA ASN A 144 17.69 -14.04 -9.00
C ASN A 144 16.83 -14.26 -7.76
N ILE A 145 15.50 -14.13 -7.90
CA ILE A 145 14.57 -14.48 -6.81
C ILE A 145 14.54 -16.00 -6.68
N SER A 146 14.84 -16.50 -5.49
CA SER A 146 14.86 -17.93 -5.15
C SER A 146 14.08 -18.21 -3.88
N PHE A 147 13.97 -19.50 -3.53
CA PHE A 147 13.30 -19.91 -2.28
C PHE A 147 13.95 -19.32 -1.02
N SER A 148 15.25 -19.01 -1.07
CA SER A 148 16.02 -18.40 0.04
C SER A 148 16.02 -16.86 0.03
N THR A 149 15.48 -16.21 -1.01
CA THR A 149 15.23 -14.76 -0.98
C THR A 149 14.22 -14.46 0.13
N ALA A 150 14.34 -13.32 0.81
CA ALA A 150 13.35 -12.89 1.82
C ALA A 150 11.92 -12.96 1.27
N ASP A 151 10.97 -13.45 2.08
CA ASP A 151 9.54 -13.54 1.67
C ASP A 151 8.99 -12.13 1.33
N LEU A 152 9.48 -11.10 2.04
CA LEU A 152 9.26 -9.70 1.71
C LEU A 152 10.58 -8.93 1.66
N LEU A 153 10.92 -8.44 0.46
CA LEU A 153 12.14 -7.70 0.21
C LEU A 153 11.97 -6.22 0.62
N PRO A 154 12.76 -5.70 1.57
CA PRO A 154 12.64 -4.32 2.02
C PRO A 154 13.16 -3.31 0.99
N GLY A 155 12.77 -2.04 1.18
CA GLY A 155 13.22 -0.90 0.39
C GLY A 155 12.27 -0.48 -0.74
N ASN A 156 12.72 0.48 -1.56
CA ASN A 156 11.89 1.12 -2.59
C ASN A 156 12.32 0.77 -4.02
N THR A 157 13.27 -0.14 -4.20
CA THR A 157 13.88 -0.42 -5.51
C THR A 157 12.96 -1.21 -6.45
N TYR A 158 12.49 -2.36 -5.98
CA TYR A 158 11.78 -3.34 -6.79
C TYR A 158 10.27 -3.16 -6.59
N TRP A 159 9.45 -3.71 -7.49
CA TRP A 159 7.99 -3.77 -7.35
C TRP A 159 7.50 -5.09 -7.95
N TYR A 160 7.30 -6.09 -7.09
CA TYR A 160 6.87 -7.43 -7.53
C TYR A 160 6.14 -8.22 -6.45
N SER A 161 5.37 -9.21 -6.91
CA SER A 161 4.92 -10.36 -6.14
C SER A 161 4.94 -11.60 -7.04
N VAL A 162 5.62 -12.65 -6.61
CA VAL A 162 5.83 -13.88 -7.39
C VAL A 162 5.70 -15.12 -6.53
N VAL A 163 5.37 -16.24 -7.17
CA VAL A 163 5.39 -17.57 -6.56
C VAL A 163 6.71 -18.24 -6.92
N VAL A 164 7.41 -18.76 -5.92
CA VAL A 164 8.70 -19.44 -6.10
C VAL A 164 8.60 -20.86 -5.56
N PRO A 165 8.81 -21.90 -6.40
CA PRO A 165 8.86 -23.28 -5.93
C PRO A 165 10.14 -23.54 -5.13
N ASN A 166 10.10 -24.50 -4.21
CA ASN A 166 11.31 -25.07 -3.62
C ASN A 166 12.05 -25.96 -4.62
N ALA A 167 13.27 -26.39 -4.28
CA ALA A 167 14.11 -27.21 -5.14
C ALA A 167 13.43 -28.53 -5.59
N THR A 168 12.55 -29.10 -4.75
CA THR A 168 11.83 -30.34 -5.03
C THR A 168 10.49 -30.14 -5.77
N GLY A 169 10.07 -28.89 -6.02
CA GLY A 169 8.83 -28.54 -6.73
C GLY A 169 7.52 -28.85 -6.00
N ASN A 170 7.56 -29.52 -4.85
CA ASN A 170 6.38 -29.93 -4.08
C ASN A 170 5.83 -28.85 -3.14
N ARG A 171 6.54 -27.72 -3.01
CA ARG A 171 6.11 -26.56 -2.20
C ARG A 171 6.42 -25.28 -2.95
N SER A 172 5.54 -24.30 -2.84
CA SER A 172 5.78 -22.94 -3.31
C SER A 172 5.62 -21.92 -2.19
N VAL A 173 6.31 -20.79 -2.31
CA VAL A 173 6.21 -19.64 -1.40
C VAL A 173 5.99 -18.37 -2.19
N PHE A 174 5.23 -17.44 -1.63
CA PHE A 174 5.10 -16.09 -2.17
C PHE A 174 6.30 -15.25 -1.77
N LYS A 175 6.87 -14.53 -2.74
CA LYS A 175 7.89 -13.51 -2.52
C LYS A 175 7.36 -12.19 -3.04
N ALA A 176 7.48 -11.10 -2.28
CA ALA A 176 7.09 -9.77 -2.75
C ALA A 176 8.07 -8.69 -2.27
N SER A 177 7.94 -7.47 -2.77
CA SER A 177 8.68 -6.30 -2.27
C SER A 177 7.82 -5.43 -1.35
N HIS A 178 8.43 -4.66 -0.46
CA HIS A 178 7.69 -3.69 0.37
C HIS A 178 6.86 -2.72 -0.50
N THR A 179 7.38 -2.27 -1.64
CA THR A 179 6.62 -1.43 -2.58
C THR A 179 5.34 -2.08 -3.13
N TRP A 180 5.21 -3.42 -3.05
CA TRP A 180 4.02 -4.15 -3.48
C TRP A 180 2.96 -4.21 -2.38
N THR A 181 3.36 -4.23 -1.11
CA THR A 181 2.47 -4.52 0.04
C THR A 181 2.36 -3.38 1.06
N VAL A 182 3.31 -2.44 1.10
CA VAL A 182 3.38 -1.35 2.08
C VAL A 182 3.01 -0.02 1.43
N VAL A 183 2.05 0.70 2.02
CA VAL A 183 1.45 1.94 1.46
C VAL A 183 2.52 3.00 1.14
N GLU A 184 3.42 3.27 2.08
CA GLU A 184 4.48 4.27 1.94
C GLU A 184 5.49 3.88 0.84
N ASN A 185 5.94 2.61 0.83
CA ASN A 185 6.88 2.14 -0.20
C ASN A 185 6.24 2.11 -1.60
N PHE A 186 4.95 1.81 -1.71
CA PHE A 186 4.22 1.91 -2.97
C PHE A 186 4.20 3.35 -3.49
N TYR A 187 3.91 4.32 -2.62
CA TYR A 187 3.98 5.73 -2.98
C TYR A 187 5.37 6.13 -3.46
N ASN A 188 6.40 5.80 -2.68
CA ASN A 188 7.79 6.13 -3.00
C ASN A 188 8.24 5.55 -4.34
N TYR A 189 7.77 4.35 -4.68
CA TYR A 189 8.00 3.75 -5.98
C TYR A 189 7.21 4.47 -7.09
N TRP A 190 5.91 4.65 -6.95
CA TRP A 190 5.08 5.12 -8.07
C TRP A 190 5.05 6.63 -8.27
N SER A 191 5.25 7.44 -7.24
CA SER A 191 5.19 8.92 -7.32
C SER A 191 6.26 9.55 -8.22
N SER A 192 7.35 8.84 -8.49
CA SER A 192 8.37 9.24 -9.48
C SER A 192 8.08 8.75 -10.90
N ARG A 193 7.04 7.93 -11.09
CA ARG A 193 6.70 7.22 -12.33
C ARG A 193 5.35 7.62 -12.89
N VAL A 194 4.47 8.17 -12.07
CA VAL A 194 3.15 8.67 -12.47
C VAL A 194 2.92 10.04 -11.86
N PRO A 195 2.19 10.95 -12.54
CA PRO A 195 1.78 12.21 -11.94
C PRO A 195 0.97 11.99 -10.65
N THR A 196 1.09 12.92 -9.70
CA THR A 196 0.34 12.88 -8.45
C THR A 196 -0.50 14.15 -8.26
N TYR A 197 -1.62 14.02 -7.55
CA TYR A 197 -2.47 15.14 -7.19
C TYR A 197 -3.01 14.97 -5.77
N GLU A 198 -3.02 16.04 -4.97
CA GLU A 198 -3.52 16.01 -3.61
C GLU A 198 -4.78 16.87 -3.44
N THR A 199 -5.77 16.38 -2.70
CA THR A 199 -7.00 17.11 -2.41
C THR A 199 -7.71 16.61 -1.16
N TYR A 200 -8.54 17.45 -0.56
CA TYR A 200 -9.53 17.04 0.44
C TYR A 200 -10.92 16.82 -0.15
N SER A 201 -11.15 17.28 -1.37
CA SER A 201 -12.48 17.36 -1.95
C SER A 201 -12.76 16.14 -2.83
N PRO A 202 -13.80 15.34 -2.53
CA PRO A 202 -14.29 14.31 -3.45
C PRO A 202 -14.61 14.88 -4.83
N LYS A 203 -15.12 16.12 -4.89
CA LYS A 203 -15.42 16.81 -6.16
C LYS A 203 -14.18 17.01 -7.03
N ALA A 204 -13.02 17.24 -6.43
CA ALA A 204 -11.78 17.40 -7.20
C ALA A 204 -11.38 16.12 -7.96
N LEU A 205 -11.92 14.95 -7.61
CA LEU A 205 -11.72 13.71 -8.35
C LEU A 205 -12.29 13.78 -9.78
N GLU A 206 -13.32 14.60 -10.03
CA GLU A 206 -13.90 14.83 -11.36
C GLU A 206 -12.84 15.20 -12.40
N GLY A 207 -11.96 16.13 -12.05
CA GLY A 207 -10.89 16.60 -12.93
C GLY A 207 -9.57 15.86 -12.80
N ASN A 208 -9.35 15.11 -11.70
CA ASN A 208 -8.01 14.66 -11.30
C ASN A 208 -7.86 13.14 -11.09
N ALA A 209 -8.94 12.36 -11.15
CA ALA A 209 -8.87 10.91 -11.10
C ALA A 209 -9.69 10.29 -12.23
N ASN A 210 -9.23 9.16 -12.75
CA ASN A 210 -9.92 8.33 -13.73
C ASN A 210 -10.07 6.89 -13.20
N VAL A 211 -10.95 6.12 -13.83
CA VAL A 211 -11.09 4.68 -13.56
C VAL A 211 -9.74 3.99 -13.78
N GLY A 212 -9.29 3.26 -12.76
CA GLY A 212 -7.98 2.61 -12.73
C GLY A 212 -6.86 3.45 -12.11
N ASP A 213 -7.10 4.68 -11.69
CA ASP A 213 -6.16 5.43 -10.86
C ASP A 213 -6.21 4.95 -9.41
N VAL A 214 -5.10 5.13 -8.69
CA VAL A 214 -4.96 4.75 -7.29
C VAL A 214 -5.12 5.98 -6.41
N ILE A 215 -5.84 5.84 -5.31
CA ILE A 215 -5.93 6.85 -4.26
C ILE A 215 -5.27 6.28 -3.01
N GLN A 216 -4.50 7.11 -2.32
CA GLN A 216 -4.02 6.82 -0.98
C GLN A 216 -4.55 7.83 0.01
N TYR A 217 -4.92 7.36 1.20
CA TYR A 217 -5.22 8.24 2.32
C TYR A 217 -3.93 8.64 3.01
N ARG A 218 -3.77 9.96 3.19
CA ARG A 218 -2.64 10.58 3.87
C ARG A 218 -3.13 11.37 5.07
N ASN A 219 -2.47 11.21 6.21
CA ASN A 219 -2.68 12.07 7.37
C ASN A 219 -1.95 13.40 7.15
N ASP A 220 -2.61 14.54 7.37
CA ASP A 220 -2.02 15.85 7.07
C ASP A 220 -0.99 16.30 8.10
N GLU A 221 -1.20 15.95 9.37
CA GLU A 221 -0.32 16.31 10.48
C GLU A 221 1.06 15.67 10.32
N THR A 222 1.08 14.36 10.10
CA THR A 222 2.32 13.57 9.98
C THR A 222 2.80 13.45 8.54
N GLY A 223 1.92 13.60 7.55
CA GLY A 223 2.21 13.28 6.15
C GLY A 223 2.21 11.78 5.83
N ARG A 224 1.97 10.91 6.82
CA ARG A 224 2.02 9.46 6.66
C ARG A 224 0.87 8.95 5.78
N LYS A 225 1.17 8.09 4.80
CA LYS A 225 0.15 7.40 4.00
C LYS A 225 -0.20 6.09 4.68
N TRP A 226 -1.50 5.82 4.82
CA TRP A 226 -1.95 4.73 5.67
C TRP A 226 -2.93 3.78 4.98
N HIS A 227 -3.45 4.11 3.80
CA HIS A 227 -4.31 3.22 3.02
C HIS A 227 -4.17 3.42 1.52
N SER A 228 -4.40 2.35 0.75
CA SER A 228 -4.44 2.36 -0.72
C SER A 228 -5.77 1.80 -1.21
N LEU A 229 -6.37 2.44 -2.21
CA LEU A 229 -7.63 2.03 -2.84
C LEU A 229 -7.65 2.33 -4.35
N MET A 230 -8.51 1.62 -5.09
CA MET A 230 -8.60 1.73 -6.56
C MET A 230 -9.89 2.45 -6.97
N VAL A 231 -9.81 3.40 -7.90
CA VAL A 231 -10.99 3.99 -8.55
C VAL A 231 -11.56 2.99 -9.53
N THR A 232 -12.77 2.50 -9.27
CA THR A 232 -13.40 1.43 -10.07
C THR A 232 -14.54 1.90 -10.95
N HIS A 233 -15.16 3.02 -10.61
CA HIS A 233 -16.17 3.66 -11.45
C HIS A 233 -16.11 5.18 -11.34
N LYS A 234 -16.38 5.86 -12.46
CA LYS A 234 -16.48 7.31 -12.56
C LYS A 234 -17.64 7.65 -13.48
N SER A 235 -18.55 8.47 -12.97
CA SER A 235 -19.60 9.13 -13.75
C SER A 235 -19.83 10.54 -13.18
N PRO A 236 -20.52 11.44 -13.88
CA PRO A 236 -20.80 12.78 -13.34
C PRO A 236 -21.42 12.71 -11.94
N GLY A 237 -20.75 13.29 -10.93
CA GLY A 237 -21.19 13.27 -9.54
C GLY A 237 -21.04 11.94 -8.77
N SER A 238 -20.49 10.88 -9.37
CA SER A 238 -20.28 9.57 -8.70
C SER A 238 -18.88 9.03 -8.95
N PHE A 239 -18.21 8.69 -7.84
CA PHE A 239 -16.86 8.15 -7.79
C PHE A 239 -16.84 6.97 -6.87
N GLN A 240 -16.73 5.78 -7.46
CA GLN A 240 -16.74 4.55 -6.70
C GLN A 240 -15.36 3.94 -6.63
N ILE A 241 -15.09 3.35 -5.49
CA ILE A 241 -13.81 2.74 -5.19
C ILE A 241 -13.99 1.29 -4.76
N SER A 242 -12.92 0.53 -4.90
CA SER A 242 -12.80 -0.79 -4.29
C SER A 242 -11.52 -0.87 -3.46
N GLN A 243 -11.58 -1.57 -2.33
CA GLN A 243 -10.47 -1.74 -1.38
C GLN A 243 -10.69 -2.97 -0.51
N HIS A 244 -9.60 -3.55 0.01
CA HIS A 244 -9.66 -4.70 0.93
C HIS A 244 -9.86 -4.34 2.40
N SER A 245 -9.80 -3.05 2.79
CA SER A 245 -10.26 -2.66 4.12
C SER A 245 -11.78 -2.57 4.14
N GLY A 246 -12.42 -3.49 4.87
CA GLY A 246 -13.87 -3.65 4.85
C GLY A 246 -14.40 -4.24 3.54
N ASP A 247 -13.52 -4.77 2.68
CA ASP A 247 -13.85 -5.41 1.40
C ASP A 247 -14.84 -4.59 0.57
N ARG A 248 -14.59 -3.29 0.38
CA ARG A 248 -15.50 -2.39 -0.34
C ARG A 248 -15.47 -2.68 -1.83
N LYS A 249 -16.65 -2.71 -2.46
CA LYS A 249 -16.81 -3.00 -3.89
C LYS A 249 -17.73 -1.96 -4.51
N ASN A 250 -17.15 -1.05 -5.30
CA ASN A 250 -17.89 0.05 -5.92
C ASN A 250 -18.64 0.92 -4.90
N ASP A 251 -18.02 1.17 -3.74
CA ASP A 251 -18.60 2.06 -2.74
C ASP A 251 -18.29 3.53 -3.11
N GLU A 252 -19.26 4.44 -2.89
CA GLU A 252 -19.10 5.86 -3.18
C GLU A 252 -18.11 6.55 -2.23
N ILE A 253 -17.01 7.09 -2.76
CA ILE A 253 -15.96 7.71 -1.94
C ILE A 253 -16.44 8.95 -1.21
N GLY A 254 -17.34 9.74 -1.82
CA GLY A 254 -17.95 10.91 -1.17
C GLY A 254 -18.69 10.50 0.10
N TYR A 255 -19.54 9.48 0.01
CA TYR A 255 -20.27 8.96 1.17
C TYR A 255 -19.32 8.38 2.23
N ILE A 256 -18.27 7.65 1.82
CA ILE A 256 -17.27 7.13 2.75
C ILE A 256 -16.59 8.27 3.53
N LEU A 257 -16.15 9.32 2.84
CA LEU A 257 -15.48 10.47 3.46
C LEU A 257 -16.42 11.27 4.36
N ASP A 258 -17.71 11.34 4.04
CA ASP A 258 -18.69 12.06 4.86
C ASP A 258 -19.09 11.28 6.13
N SER A 259 -19.20 9.95 6.01
CA SER A 259 -19.81 9.08 7.03
C SER A 259 -18.82 8.30 7.90
N ASP A 260 -17.60 8.02 7.42
CA ASP A 260 -16.59 7.25 8.16
C ASP A 260 -15.58 8.18 8.84
N PRO A 261 -15.64 8.34 10.17
CA PRO A 261 -14.72 9.23 10.88
C PRO A 261 -13.26 8.78 10.78
N LYS A 262 -12.97 7.52 10.42
CA LYS A 262 -11.58 7.06 10.27
C LYS A 262 -10.90 7.67 9.04
N VAL A 263 -11.68 8.01 8.00
CA VAL A 263 -11.14 8.51 6.73
C VAL A 263 -11.51 9.96 6.44
N LYS A 264 -12.54 10.51 7.10
CA LYS A 264 -13.08 11.86 6.83
C LYS A 264 -12.06 12.99 6.80
N LYS A 265 -11.04 12.92 7.65
CA LYS A 265 -9.96 13.92 7.75
C LYS A 265 -8.75 13.61 6.86
N SER A 266 -8.81 12.52 6.09
CA SER A 266 -7.68 12.12 5.25
C SER A 266 -7.58 13.03 4.04
N LYS A 267 -6.36 13.44 3.74
CA LYS A 267 -6.02 13.99 2.44
C LYS A 267 -5.99 12.86 1.43
N LEU A 268 -6.58 13.08 0.26
CA LEU A 268 -6.56 12.15 -0.87
C LEU A 268 -5.32 12.43 -1.70
N LEU A 269 -4.47 11.42 -1.84
CA LEU A 269 -3.30 11.44 -2.70
C LEU A 269 -3.56 10.53 -3.90
N ILE A 270 -3.75 11.13 -5.07
CA ILE A 270 -4.10 10.43 -6.30
C ILE A 270 -2.82 10.14 -7.07
N LEU A 271 -2.56 8.87 -7.38
CA LEU A 271 -1.54 8.44 -8.32
C LEU A 271 -2.19 8.18 -9.69
N GLN A 272 -1.86 9.01 -10.66
CA GLN A 272 -2.56 9.09 -11.95
C GLN A 272 -1.97 8.13 -12.99
N PHE A 273 -2.11 6.82 -12.75
CA PHE A 273 -1.62 5.76 -13.65
C PHE A 273 -2.16 5.87 -15.08
N THR A 274 -3.39 6.35 -15.24
CA THR A 274 -4.04 6.57 -16.55
C THR A 274 -3.47 7.74 -17.35
N ARG A 275 -2.58 8.55 -16.76
CA ARG A 275 -1.94 9.71 -17.38
C ARG A 275 -0.43 9.51 -17.61
N SER A 276 0.05 8.26 -17.47
CA SER A 276 1.47 7.88 -17.57
C SER A 276 1.82 7.10 -18.82
#